data_AF-A0A7V9LPX8-F1
#
_entry.id   AF-A0A7V9LPX8-F1
#
_cell.length_a   1.000
_cell.length_b   1.000
_cell.length_c   1.000
_cell.angle_alpha   90.00
_cell.angle_beta   90.00
_cell.angle_gamma   90.00
#
_symmetry.space_group_name_H-M   'P 1'
#
loop_
_entity.id
_entity.type
_entity.pdbx_description
1 polymer ?
#
loop_
_entity_poly.entity_id
_entity_poly.type
_entity_poly.pdbx_seq_one_letter_code
_entity_poly.pdbx_strand_id
1 'polypeptide(L)'
;MFLHTQLLINEIAVDEPDPAAANALQEGLGRPVRRDAHDDAVLFQSFNFRGDSTAKPCKDLLYGIGTEEIGHVELIATTISQLLDGSPAYQGKKKDPVDKPGAKGATPLSIAL
;
A
#
# COMPACT_ATOMS: atom_id res chain seq x y z
N MET A 1 11.02 -15.45 -5.15
CA MET A 1 11.04 -14.60 -6.36
C MET A 1 9.68 -13.97 -6.47
N PHE A 2 9.60 -12.65 -6.65
CA PHE A 2 8.35 -11.92 -6.86
C PHE A 2 8.32 -11.40 -8.30
N LEU A 3 7.12 -11.28 -8.86
CA LEU A 3 6.87 -10.64 -10.14
C LEU A 3 5.88 -9.50 -9.89
N HIS A 4 6.08 -8.39 -10.58
CA HIS A 4 5.20 -7.23 -10.48
C HIS A 4 4.59 -6.93 -11.84
N THR A 5 3.30 -6.66 -11.86
CA THR A 5 2.55 -6.21 -13.04
C THR A 5 1.92 -4.87 -12.71
N GLN A 6 1.84 -3.95 -13.68
CA GLN A 6 1.23 -2.62 -13.51
C GLN A 6 -0.31 -2.66 -13.53
N LEU A 7 -0.88 -3.65 -12.86
CA LEU A 7 -2.32 -3.87 -12.76
C LEU A 7 -2.69 -3.87 -11.29
N LEU A 8 -3.68 -3.06 -10.94
CA LEU A 8 -4.25 -3.08 -9.60
C LEU A 8 -5.09 -4.35 -9.40
N ILE A 9 -5.08 -4.89 -8.18
CA ILE A 9 -5.89 -6.06 -7.80
C ILE A 9 -7.40 -5.81 -7.95
N ASN A 10 -7.81 -4.54 -7.87
CA ASN A 10 -9.16 -4.09 -8.16
C ASN A 10 -9.16 -2.68 -8.75
N GLU A 11 -10.20 -2.35 -9.53
CA GLU A 11 -10.36 -0.99 -10.04
C GLU A 11 -10.71 -0.02 -8.92
N ILE A 12 -10.16 1.20 -9.00
CA ILE A 12 -10.51 2.30 -8.10
C ILE A 12 -11.66 3.08 -8.76
N ALA A 13 -12.77 3.23 -8.04
CA ALA A 13 -13.87 4.05 -8.51
C ALA A 13 -13.44 5.52 -8.61
N VAL A 14 -13.86 6.20 -9.67
CA VAL A 14 -13.61 7.64 -9.85
C VAL A 14 -14.43 8.42 -8.82
N ASP A 15 -13.77 9.24 -8.01
CA ASP A 15 -14.39 10.06 -6.97
C ASP A 15 -13.82 11.49 -6.96
N GLU A 16 -14.45 12.40 -6.22
CA GLU A 16 -13.92 13.75 -5.97
C GLU A 16 -12.80 13.75 -4.93
N PRO A 17 -11.91 14.77 -4.93
CA PRO A 17 -10.80 14.80 -3.98
C PRO A 17 -11.29 14.96 -2.53
N ASP A 18 -10.97 13.99 -1.68
CA ASP A 18 -11.32 13.98 -0.25
C ASP A 18 -10.09 13.70 0.65
N PRO A 19 -9.43 14.76 1.17
CA PRO A 19 -8.30 14.63 2.10
C PRO A 19 -8.65 13.96 3.42
N ALA A 20 -9.90 14.01 3.88
CA ALA A 20 -10.30 13.39 5.12
C ALA A 20 -10.38 11.87 4.95
N ALA A 21 -10.94 11.40 3.83
CA ALA A 21 -10.89 9.99 3.44
C ALA A 21 -9.46 9.51 3.22
N ALA A 22 -8.61 10.29 2.53
CA ALA A 22 -7.19 9.98 2.35
C ALA A 22 -6.47 9.80 3.69
N ASN A 23 -6.70 10.70 4.65
CA ASN A 23 -6.11 10.60 5.98
C ASN A 23 -6.62 9.36 6.75
N ALA A 24 -7.91 9.03 6.65
CA ALA A 24 -8.45 7.81 7.26
C ALA A 24 -7.83 6.53 6.68
N LEU A 25 -7.58 6.48 5.37
CA LEU A 25 -6.88 5.38 4.72
C LEU A 25 -5.40 5.32 5.13
N GLN A 26 -4.73 6.47 5.25
CA GLN A 26 -3.34 6.56 5.71
C GLN A 26 -3.17 6.04 7.16
N GLU A 27 -4.17 6.29 8.01
CA GLU A 27 -4.23 5.71 9.35
C GLU A 27 -4.42 4.18 9.33
N GLY A 28 -5.15 3.64 8.36
CA GLY A 28 -5.25 2.20 8.13
C GLY A 28 -3.90 1.58 7.75
N LEU A 29 -3.14 2.27 6.90
CA LEU A 29 -1.88 1.80 6.32
C LEU A 29 -0.67 1.94 7.27
N GLY A 30 -0.65 2.98 8.12
CA GLY A 30 0.51 3.34 8.94
C GLY A 30 0.39 3.10 10.45
N ARG A 31 -0.78 2.75 11.00
CA ARG A 31 -0.92 2.55 12.45
C ARG A 31 -0.41 1.15 12.86
N PRO A 32 0.36 1.01 13.95
CA PRO A 32 0.89 -0.27 14.45
C PRO A 32 -0.13 -1.37 14.81
N VAL A 33 -1.43 -1.12 14.64
CA VAL A 33 -2.52 -1.91 15.21
C VAL A 33 -3.47 -2.49 14.15
N ARG A 34 -3.26 -2.27 12.84
CA ARG A 34 -4.20 -2.76 11.79
C ARG A 34 -3.50 -3.24 10.51
N ARG A 35 -4.24 -4.12 9.82
CA ARG A 35 -4.07 -4.86 8.54
C ARG A 35 -2.68 -4.91 7.91
N ASP A 36 -2.07 -3.81 7.57
CA ASP A 36 -0.84 -3.82 6.78
C ASP A 36 0.37 -4.34 7.61
N ALA A 37 0.33 -4.16 8.93
CA ALA A 37 1.26 -4.82 9.85
C ALA A 37 1.00 -6.35 9.98
N HIS A 38 -0.21 -6.82 9.67
CA HIS A 38 -0.53 -8.24 9.52
C HIS A 38 0.05 -8.79 8.22
N ASP A 39 0.06 -8.00 7.15
CA ASP A 39 0.48 -8.41 5.80
C ASP A 39 1.97 -8.73 5.75
N ASP A 40 2.79 -7.80 6.24
CA ASP A 40 4.22 -8.04 6.45
C ASP A 40 4.44 -9.21 7.41
N ALA A 41 3.64 -9.30 8.49
CA ALA A 41 3.76 -10.40 9.44
C ALA A 41 3.42 -11.77 8.84
N VAL A 42 2.44 -11.87 7.93
CA VAL A 42 2.07 -13.11 7.24
C VAL A 42 3.15 -13.49 6.24
N LEU A 43 3.69 -12.52 5.51
CA LEU A 43 4.79 -12.76 4.58
C LEU A 43 6.06 -13.23 5.34
N PHE A 44 6.42 -12.58 6.45
CA PHE A 44 7.52 -13.04 7.31
C PHE A 44 7.26 -14.40 7.98
N GLN A 45 6.02 -14.71 8.33
CA GLN A 45 5.63 -16.06 8.80
C GLN A 45 5.81 -17.09 7.69
N SER A 46 5.46 -16.76 6.44
CA SER A 46 5.66 -17.64 5.28
C SER A 46 7.14 -17.93 5.02
N PHE A 47 8.00 -16.92 5.19
CA PHE A 47 9.45 -17.05 5.02
C PHE A 47 10.08 -17.91 6.11
N ASN A 48 9.64 -17.73 7.35
CA ASN A 48 10.14 -18.44 8.52
C ASN A 48 9.38 -19.75 8.82
N PHE A 49 8.47 -20.17 7.94
CA PHE A 49 7.59 -21.31 8.19
C PHE A 49 8.40 -22.60 8.41
N ARG A 50 8.09 -23.32 9.49
CA ARG A 50 8.63 -24.64 9.80
C ARG A 50 7.48 -25.62 10.01
N GLY A 51 7.48 -26.71 9.26
CA GLY A 51 6.49 -27.77 9.36
C GLY A 51 6.95 -29.01 8.60
N ASP A 52 6.32 -30.14 8.88
CA ASP A 52 6.56 -31.39 8.16
C ASP A 52 5.89 -31.37 6.77
N SER A 53 5.98 -32.48 6.02
CA SER A 53 5.41 -32.59 4.68
C SER A 53 3.89 -32.40 4.63
N THR A 54 3.17 -32.65 5.73
CA THR A 54 1.72 -32.47 5.81
C THR A 54 1.31 -31.00 5.96
N ALA A 55 2.23 -30.15 6.44
CA ALA A 55 2.00 -28.73 6.68
C ALA A 55 2.24 -27.85 5.43
N LYS A 56 2.62 -28.44 4.28
CA LYS A 56 2.84 -27.72 3.02
C LYS A 56 1.64 -26.84 2.59
N PRO A 57 0.37 -27.28 2.68
CA PRO A 57 -0.76 -26.45 2.29
C PRO A 57 -0.87 -25.17 3.12
N CYS A 58 -0.55 -25.22 4.42
CA CYS A 58 -0.54 -24.04 5.27
C CYS A 58 0.54 -23.05 4.85
N LYS A 59 1.74 -23.55 4.51
CA LYS A 59 2.82 -22.71 3.98
C LYS A 59 2.39 -22.02 2.69
N ASP A 60 1.83 -22.78 1.74
CA ASP A 60 1.39 -22.24 0.45
C ASP A 60 0.29 -21.18 0.64
N LEU A 61 -0.64 -21.40 1.57
CA LEU A 61 -1.68 -20.42 1.93
C LEU A 61 -1.08 -19.12 2.47
N LEU A 62 -0.10 -19.20 3.36
CA LEU A 62 0.57 -18.01 3.91
C LEU A 62 1.31 -17.22 2.82
N TYR A 63 1.96 -17.91 1.87
CA TYR A 63 2.56 -17.24 0.70
C TYR A 63 1.50 -16.58 -0.19
N GLY A 64 0.35 -17.23 -0.39
CA GLY A 64 -0.76 -16.68 -1.17
C GLY A 64 -1.28 -15.38 -0.56
N ILE A 65 -1.66 -15.43 0.72
CA ILE A 65 -2.17 -14.27 1.45
C ILE A 65 -1.12 -13.16 1.50
N GLY A 66 0.11 -13.47 1.93
CA GLY A 66 1.16 -12.45 2.03
C GLY A 66 1.51 -11.79 0.69
N THR A 67 1.29 -12.47 -0.44
CA THR A 67 1.49 -11.87 -1.77
C THR A 67 0.29 -11.03 -2.21
N GLU A 68 -0.94 -11.46 -1.89
CA GLU A 68 -2.17 -10.69 -2.16
C GLU A 68 -2.15 -9.35 -1.44
N GLU A 69 -1.74 -9.35 -0.17
CA GLU A 69 -1.75 -8.15 0.65
C GLU A 69 -0.75 -7.08 0.18
N ILE A 70 0.36 -7.46 -0.50
CA ILE A 70 1.24 -6.48 -1.18
C ILE A 70 0.44 -5.68 -2.23
N GLY A 71 -0.48 -6.33 -2.94
CA GLY A 71 -1.39 -5.67 -3.88
C GLY A 71 -2.42 -4.77 -3.21
N HIS A 72 -2.88 -5.11 -2.00
CA HIS A 72 -3.75 -4.23 -1.21
C HIS A 72 -3.03 -2.95 -0.77
N VAL A 73 -1.76 -3.05 -0.35
CA VAL A 73 -0.94 -1.88 -0.03
C VAL A 73 -0.82 -0.95 -1.25
N GLU A 74 -0.54 -1.49 -2.43
CA GLU A 74 -0.49 -0.71 -3.68
C GLU A 74 -1.83 -0.05 -4.00
N LEU A 75 -2.94 -0.80 -3.88
CA LEU A 75 -4.28 -0.28 -4.12
C LEU A 75 -4.63 0.89 -3.19
N ILE A 76 -4.37 0.74 -1.89
CA ILE A 76 -4.67 1.77 -0.88
C ILE A 76 -3.79 3.00 -1.11
N ALA A 77 -2.49 2.83 -1.34
CA ALA A 77 -1.57 3.94 -1.62
C ALA A 77 -1.97 4.71 -2.89
N THR A 78 -2.40 3.99 -3.94
CA THR A 78 -2.90 4.60 -5.17
C THR A 78 -4.20 5.36 -4.93
N THR A 79 -5.10 4.80 -4.13
CA THR A 79 -6.39 5.44 -3.76
C THR A 79 -6.16 6.72 -2.96
N ILE A 80 -5.26 6.71 -1.98
CA ILE A 80 -4.85 7.91 -1.22
C ILE A 80 -4.34 8.99 -2.17
N SER A 81 -3.48 8.60 -3.12
CA SER A 81 -2.93 9.55 -4.10
C SER A 81 -4.04 10.19 -4.95
N GLN A 82 -5.01 9.39 -5.43
CA GLN A 82 -6.16 9.90 -6.19
C GLN A 82 -7.06 10.85 -5.36
N LEU A 83 -7.30 10.54 -4.08
CA LEU A 83 -8.12 11.38 -3.20
C LEU A 83 -7.44 12.70 -2.84
N LEU A 84 -6.11 12.75 -2.86
CA LEU A 84 -5.37 13.99 -2.66
C LEU A 84 -5.29 14.81 -3.95
N ASP A 85 -5.21 14.17 -5.12
CA ASP A 85 -5.09 14.82 -6.42
C ASP A 85 -6.26 15.78 -6.73
N GLY A 86 -6.01 17.09 -6.64
CA GLY A 86 -6.99 18.14 -6.96
C GLY A 86 -7.74 18.70 -5.75
N SER A 87 -7.45 18.23 -4.53
CA SER A 87 -7.98 18.87 -3.32
C SER A 87 -7.50 20.33 -3.20
N PRO A 88 -8.33 21.29 -2.76
CA PRO A 88 -7.87 22.67 -2.54
C PRO A 88 -6.81 22.80 -1.43
N ALA A 89 -6.67 21.78 -0.58
CA ALA A 89 -5.56 21.65 0.37
C ALA A 89 -4.30 21.02 -0.27
N TYR A 90 -4.45 20.34 -1.41
CA TYR A 90 -3.38 19.73 -2.20
C TYR A 90 -2.87 20.71 -3.26
N GLN A 91 -1.61 21.13 -3.12
CA GLN A 91 -0.99 22.11 -4.03
C GLN A 91 -0.19 21.46 -5.19
N GLY A 92 -0.41 20.17 -5.47
CA GLY A 92 0.24 19.48 -6.59
C GLY A 92 -0.41 19.81 -7.94
N LYS A 93 0.39 20.03 -8.99
CA LYS A 93 -0.07 20.25 -10.37
C LYS A 93 0.06 18.96 -11.17
N LYS A 94 -0.84 18.73 -12.14
CA LYS A 94 -0.80 17.58 -13.08
C LYS A 94 0.49 17.38 -13.89
N LYS A 95 1.40 18.35 -13.89
CA LYS A 95 2.71 18.28 -14.58
C LYS A 95 3.86 18.03 -13.60
N ASP A 96 3.58 17.88 -12.32
CA ASP A 96 4.58 17.68 -11.29
C ASP A 96 5.08 16.22 -11.34
N PRO A 97 6.40 15.99 -11.16
CA PRO A 97 6.94 14.64 -11.13
C PRO A 97 6.33 13.82 -10.00
N VAL A 98 5.99 12.55 -10.26
CA VAL A 98 5.44 11.61 -9.26
C VAL A 98 6.31 11.52 -8.00
N ASP A 99 7.62 11.79 -8.13
CA ASP A 99 8.59 11.67 -7.04
C ASP A 99 8.85 12.97 -6.24
N LYS A 100 8.10 14.07 -6.46
CA LYS A 100 8.32 15.35 -5.77
C LYS A 100 7.19 15.75 -4.81
N PRO A 101 7.47 15.90 -3.50
CA PRO A 101 6.47 16.31 -2.50
C PRO A 101 6.15 17.81 -2.56
N GLY A 102 4.88 18.15 -2.31
CA GLY A 102 4.40 19.53 -2.21
C GLY A 102 5.05 20.31 -1.05
N ALA A 103 5.27 21.61 -1.25
CA ALA A 103 6.02 22.44 -0.31
C ALA A 103 5.26 22.67 1.04
N LYS A 104 6.01 22.54 2.14
CA LYS A 104 5.69 22.74 3.58
C LYS A 104 5.65 21.51 4.51
N GLY A 105 6.26 20.40 4.11
CA GLY A 105 6.94 19.55 5.10
C GLY A 105 6.94 18.07 4.78
N ALA A 106 8.15 17.56 4.51
CA ALA A 106 8.59 16.16 4.52
C ALA A 106 8.01 15.23 3.42
N THR A 107 8.87 14.33 2.96
CA THR A 107 8.84 13.71 1.62
C THR A 107 8.40 12.25 1.68
N PRO A 108 8.07 11.57 0.54
CA PRO A 108 8.26 10.13 0.52
C PRO A 108 9.69 9.76 0.12
N LEU A 109 10.28 10.40 -0.89
CA LEU A 109 11.54 9.89 -1.46
C LEU A 109 12.58 10.96 -1.89
N SER A 110 12.67 12.04 -1.11
CA SER A 110 13.98 12.60 -0.74
C SER A 110 14.26 12.40 0.76
N ILE A 111 13.56 11.42 1.35
CA ILE A 111 13.84 10.70 2.58
C ILE A 111 14.49 9.34 2.27
N ALA A 112 14.53 8.90 0.99
CA ALA A 112 15.17 7.63 0.64
C ALA A 112 16.29 7.69 -0.43
N LEU A 113 16.68 8.86 -0.94
CA LEU A 113 18.00 9.10 -1.56
C LEU A 113 18.45 10.56 -1.34
#